data_AF-A0A3L6ZPK3-F1
#
_entry.id   AF-A0A3L6ZPK3-F1
#
_cell.length_a   1.000
_cell.length_b   1.000
_cell.length_c   1.000
_cell.angle_alpha   90.00
_cell.angle_beta   90.00
_cell.angle_gamma   90.00
#
_symmetry.space_group_name_H-M   'P 1'
#
loop_
_entity.id
_entity.type
_entity.pdbx_description
1 polymer ?
#
loop_
_entity_poly.entity_id
_entity_poly.type
_entity_poly.pdbx_seq_one_letter_code
_entity_poly.pdbx_strand_id
1 'polypeptide(L)'
;MRSNTVILWVLAVFCLVVGAIYTVWNLIDPEYGRVEWAGTVTLTLTAVLAAFLAFYLELVQRKQGGTLPEDSLTADIDDGDPEIGHFSPWSWWPLMLGGSAAVVFLGLAGNFWLSIIGVVFLVVSVVGWTYEYYRGNFGR
;
A
#
# COMPACT_ATOMS: atom_id res chain seq x y z
N MET A 1 -7.85 11.21 12.95
CA MET A 1 -7.82 10.34 11.76
C MET A 1 -9.22 9.84 11.36
N ARG A 2 -10.29 10.49 11.86
CA ARG A 2 -11.66 10.02 11.63
C ARG A 2 -12.05 10.10 10.16
N SER A 3 -11.72 11.22 9.50
CA SER A 3 -12.03 11.44 8.09
C SER A 3 -11.40 10.37 7.20
N ASN A 4 -10.12 10.07 7.39
CA ASN A 4 -9.39 9.04 6.63
C ASN A 4 -10.04 7.65 6.78
N THR A 5 -10.41 7.29 8.00
CA THR A 5 -11.08 6.02 8.31
C THR A 5 -12.47 5.96 7.66
N VAL A 6 -13.26 7.04 7.75
CA VAL A 6 -14.61 7.11 7.16
C VAL A 6 -14.57 6.99 5.64
N ILE A 7 -13.63 7.68 4.97
CA ILE A 7 -13.48 7.61 3.51
C ILE A 7 -13.22 6.16 3.07
N LEU A 8 -12.33 5.44 3.77
CA LEU A 8 -12.02 4.05 3.44
C LEU A 8 -13.19 3.10 3.71
N TRP A 9 -13.98 3.32 4.78
CA TRP A 9 -15.21 2.56 5.00
C TRP A 9 -16.26 2.80 3.91
N VAL A 10 -16.43 4.05 3.49
CA VAL A 10 -17.33 4.41 2.37
C VAL A 10 -16.89 3.70 1.10
N LEU A 11 -15.60 3.71 0.78
CA LEU A 11 -15.05 2.99 -0.37
C LEU A 11 -15.25 1.48 -0.26
N ALA A 12 -15.04 0.90 0.93
CA ALA A 12 -15.25 -0.53 1.16
C ALA A 12 -16.71 -0.93 0.88
N VAL A 13 -17.66 -0.17 1.45
CA VAL A 13 -19.09 -0.40 1.22
C VAL A 13 -19.44 -0.21 -0.25
N PHE A 14 -18.96 0.86 -0.88
CA PHE A 14 -19.21 1.13 -2.30
C PHE A 14 -18.70 -0.01 -3.19
N CYS A 15 -17.43 -0.43 -3.04
CA CYS A 15 -16.85 -1.51 -3.83
C CYS A 15 -17.56 -2.85 -3.56
N LEU A 16 -18.01 -3.12 -2.33
CA LEU A 16 -18.76 -4.33 -2.00
C LEU A 16 -20.14 -4.32 -2.66
N VAL A 17 -20.85 -3.19 -2.62
CA VAL A 17 -22.16 -3.03 -3.25
C VAL A 17 -22.04 -3.17 -4.76
N VAL A 18 -21.07 -2.48 -5.39
CA VAL A 18 -20.82 -2.58 -6.83
C VAL A 18 -20.38 -3.99 -7.21
N GLY A 19 -19.53 -4.64 -6.42
CA GLY A 19 -19.15 -6.04 -6.61
C GLY A 19 -20.35 -6.98 -6.59
N ALA A 20 -21.24 -6.84 -5.61
CA ALA A 20 -22.47 -7.63 -5.54
C ALA A 20 -23.41 -7.37 -6.72
N ILE A 21 -23.63 -6.10 -7.09
CA ILE A 21 -24.44 -5.72 -8.25
C ILE A 21 -23.85 -6.34 -9.52
N TYR A 22 -22.53 -6.25 -9.71
CA TYR A 22 -21.83 -6.79 -10.86
C TYR A 22 -21.99 -8.32 -10.97
N THR A 23 -21.81 -9.04 -9.85
CA THR A 23 -21.99 -10.49 -9.82
C THR A 23 -23.43 -10.89 -10.12
N VAL A 24 -24.41 -10.20 -9.52
CA VAL A 24 -25.83 -10.47 -9.76
C VAL A 24 -26.21 -10.16 -11.20
N TRP A 25 -25.74 -9.04 -11.75
CA TRP A 25 -26.00 -8.65 -13.14
C TRP A 25 -25.54 -9.73 -14.12
N ASN A 26 -24.32 -10.25 -13.96
CA ASN A 26 -23.79 -11.31 -14.80
C ASN A 26 -24.55 -12.65 -14.66
N LEU A 27 -25.16 -12.91 -13.50
CA LEU A 27 -25.97 -14.10 -13.26
C LEU A 27 -27.36 -14.03 -13.90
N ILE A 28 -27.97 -12.84 -13.93
CA ILE A 28 -29.31 -12.63 -14.51
C ILE A 28 -29.28 -12.30 -16.00
N ASP A 29 -28.10 -11.94 -16.54
CA ASP A 29 -27.92 -11.66 -17.96
C ASP A 29 -28.21 -12.93 -18.79
N PRO A 30 -29.19 -12.91 -19.72
CA PRO A 30 -29.52 -14.03 -20.58
C PRO A 30 -28.37 -14.52 -21.47
N GLU A 31 -27.40 -13.66 -21.80
CA GLU A 31 -26.27 -14.01 -22.66
C GLU A 31 -25.13 -14.70 -21.89
N TYR A 32 -24.92 -14.36 -20.62
CA TYR A 32 -23.84 -14.90 -19.80
C TYR A 32 -24.31 -16.01 -18.84
N GLY A 33 -25.35 -15.75 -18.04
CA GLY A 33 -25.94 -16.69 -17.07
C GLY A 33 -24.96 -17.28 -16.05
N ARG A 34 -23.82 -16.63 -15.79
CA ARG A 34 -22.73 -17.17 -14.95
C ARG A 34 -21.94 -16.06 -14.27
N VAL A 35 -21.29 -16.39 -13.17
CA VAL A 35 -20.38 -15.45 -12.48
C VAL A 35 -19.16 -15.17 -13.37
N GLU A 36 -18.90 -13.89 -13.61
CA GLU A 36 -17.62 -13.45 -14.15
C GLU A 36 -16.60 -13.27 -13.00
N TRP A 37 -15.71 -14.25 -12.87
CA TRP A 37 -14.78 -14.33 -11.74
C TRP A 37 -13.75 -13.20 -11.71
N ALA A 38 -13.22 -12.77 -12.85
CA ALA A 38 -12.17 -11.75 -12.89
C ALA A 38 -12.64 -10.43 -12.27
N GLY A 39 -13.77 -9.90 -12.74
CA GLY A 39 -14.37 -8.68 -12.18
C GLY A 39 -14.89 -8.85 -10.75
N THR A 40 -15.60 -9.95 -10.47
CA THR A 40 -16.16 -10.23 -9.14
C THR A 40 -15.07 -10.29 -8.08
N VAL A 41 -13.98 -11.02 -8.33
CA VAL A 41 -12.86 -11.15 -7.39
C VAL A 41 -12.14 -9.81 -7.22
N THR A 42 -11.91 -9.06 -8.29
CA THR A 42 -11.23 -7.76 -8.21
C THR A 42 -12.02 -6.75 -7.37
N LEU A 43 -13.33 -6.63 -7.60
CA LEU A 43 -14.18 -5.70 -6.85
C LEU A 43 -14.30 -6.10 -5.37
N THR A 44 -14.51 -7.39 -5.09
CA THR A 44 -14.63 -7.89 -3.71
C THR A 44 -13.31 -7.76 -2.94
N LEU A 45 -12.16 -8.09 -3.53
CA LEU A 45 -10.85 -7.90 -2.89
C LEU A 45 -10.52 -6.42 -2.68
N THR A 46 -10.95 -5.53 -3.58
CA THR A 46 -10.81 -4.08 -3.38
C THR A 46 -11.62 -3.61 -2.16
N ALA A 47 -12.84 -4.12 -1.99
CA ALA A 47 -13.63 -3.85 -0.79
C ALA A 47 -12.96 -4.36 0.49
N VAL A 48 -12.42 -5.58 0.46
CA VAL A 48 -11.67 -6.16 1.59
C VAL A 48 -10.42 -5.34 1.92
N LEU A 49 -9.66 -4.89 0.91
CA LEU A 49 -8.49 -4.04 1.10
C LEU A 49 -8.86 -2.72 1.77
N ALA A 50 -9.90 -2.04 1.28
CA ALA A 50 -10.36 -0.78 1.86
C ALA A 50 -10.85 -0.97 3.31
N ALA A 51 -11.60 -2.05 3.59
CA ALA A 51 -12.04 -2.39 4.94
C ALA A 51 -10.86 -2.71 5.87
N PHE A 52 -9.86 -3.44 5.40
CA PHE A 52 -8.66 -3.78 6.16
C PHE A 52 -7.87 -2.52 6.56
N LEU A 53 -7.67 -1.60 5.62
CA LEU A 53 -7.02 -0.31 5.89
C LEU A 53 -7.83 0.55 6.87
N ALA A 54 -9.15 0.66 6.67
CA ALA A 54 -10.03 1.41 7.56
C ALA A 54 -9.98 0.86 9.00
N PHE A 55 -10.10 -0.47 9.14
CA PHE A 55 -10.01 -1.16 10.42
C PHE A 55 -8.67 -0.93 11.12
N TYR A 56 -7.56 -1.01 10.38
CA TYR A 56 -6.24 -0.76 10.93
C TYR A 56 -6.09 0.68 11.45
N LEU A 57 -6.50 1.67 10.65
CA LEU A 57 -6.44 3.09 11.07
C LEU A 57 -7.33 3.36 12.29
N GLU A 58 -8.49 2.72 12.38
CA GLU A 58 -9.35 2.83 13.55
C GLU A 58 -8.68 2.28 14.81
N LEU A 59 -7.99 1.14 14.71
CA LEU A 59 -7.22 0.58 15.81
C LEU A 59 -6.08 1.50 16.25
N VAL A 60 -5.38 2.12 15.31
CA VAL A 60 -4.31 3.10 15.58
C VAL A 60 -4.89 4.32 16.30
N GLN A 61 -5.97 4.91 15.76
CA GLN A 61 -6.61 6.08 16.36
C GLN A 61 -7.11 5.79 17.78
N ARG A 62 -7.69 4.60 18.02
CA ARG A 62 -8.12 4.17 19.36
C ARG A 62 -6.95 4.06 20.34
N LYS A 63 -5.76 3.67 19.87
CA LYS A 63 -4.56 3.52 20.71
C LYS A 63 -3.78 4.81 20.94
N GLN A 64 -3.89 5.81 20.07
CA GLN A 64 -3.18 7.08 20.20
C GLN A 64 -3.64 7.92 21.40
N GLY A 65 -4.87 7.73 21.89
CA GLY A 65 -5.33 8.32 23.16
C GLY A 65 -5.65 9.82 23.13
N GLY A 66 -5.59 10.47 21.96
CA GLY A 66 -5.90 11.90 21.79
C GLY A 66 -6.24 12.25 20.34
N THR A 67 -6.70 13.48 20.11
CA THR A 67 -6.84 14.06 18.77
C THR A 67 -5.49 14.63 18.35
N LEU A 68 -5.00 14.26 17.16
CA LEU A 68 -3.80 14.88 16.61
C LEU A 68 -4.07 16.36 16.34
N PRO A 69 -3.04 17.24 16.44
CA PRO A 69 -3.16 18.64 16.03
C PRO A 69 -3.71 18.79 14.61
N GLU A 70 -3.32 17.87 13.71
CA GLU A 70 -3.79 17.79 12.32
C GLU A 70 -5.30 17.58 12.16
N ASP A 71 -5.98 17.00 13.16
CA ASP A 71 -7.42 16.77 13.14
C ASP A 71 -8.20 17.85 13.93
N SER A 72 -7.51 18.79 14.58
CA SER A 72 -8.14 19.83 15.40
C SER A 72 -8.43 21.08 14.58
N LEU A 73 -9.65 21.61 14.71
CA LEU A 73 -10.05 22.86 14.07
C LEU A 73 -9.48 24.11 14.78
N THR A 74 -8.89 23.93 15.96
CA THR A 74 -8.37 25.00 16.81
C THR A 74 -6.90 24.79 17.17
N ALA A 75 -6.18 23.91 16.47
CA ALA A 75 -4.76 23.71 16.72
C ALA A 75 -3.95 24.96 16.34
N ASP A 76 -2.94 25.26 17.15
CA ASP A 76 -1.90 26.24 16.84
C ASP A 76 -0.66 25.53 16.26
N ILE A 77 0.26 26.30 15.68
CA ILE A 77 1.52 25.79 15.13
C ILE A 77 2.37 25.16 16.24
N ASP A 78 2.28 25.70 17.45
CA ASP A 78 3.03 25.25 18.64
C ASP A 78 2.51 23.90 19.20
N ASP A 79 1.35 23.41 18.74
CA ASP A 79 0.80 22.11 19.15
C ASP A 79 1.50 20.92 18.44
N GLY A 80 2.26 21.19 17.38
CA GLY A 80 3.02 20.19 16.63
C GLY A 80 4.39 19.88 17.27
N ASP A 81 4.79 18.62 17.26
CA ASP A 81 6.14 18.23 17.70
C ASP A 81 7.19 18.79 16.73
N PRO A 82 8.20 19.56 17.20
CA PRO A 82 9.29 20.03 16.35
C PRO A 82 10.13 18.88 15.76
N GLU A 83 10.18 17.71 16.40
CA GLU A 83 10.90 16.54 15.94
C GLU A 83 9.97 15.52 15.26
N ILE A 84 9.78 15.64 13.95
CA ILE A 84 8.89 14.76 13.16
C ILE A 84 9.46 13.32 13.04
N GLY A 85 10.79 13.18 13.12
CA GLY A 85 11.50 11.91 12.97
C GLY A 85 12.70 12.01 12.03
N HIS A 86 13.24 10.85 11.64
CA HIS A 86 14.39 10.78 10.75
C HIS A 86 13.98 10.69 9.28
N PHE A 87 14.51 11.59 8.45
CA PHE A 87 14.36 11.56 7.00
C PHE A 87 15.73 11.39 6.34
N SER A 88 15.78 10.51 5.34
CA SER A 88 16.95 10.36 4.47
C SER A 88 17.23 11.69 3.73
N PRO A 89 18.41 12.32 3.90
CA PRO A 89 18.75 13.52 3.13
C PRO A 89 19.01 13.20 1.65
N TRP A 90 19.50 11.99 1.37
CA TRP A 90 19.69 11.43 0.04
C TRP A 90 19.84 9.90 0.15
N SER A 91 19.48 9.19 -0.91
CA SER A 91 19.71 7.75 -1.06
C SER A 91 19.71 7.35 -2.53
N TRP A 92 20.72 6.59 -2.96
CA TRP A 92 20.75 6.01 -4.31
C TRP A 92 20.02 4.67 -4.40
N TRP A 93 19.68 4.06 -3.26
CA TRP A 93 19.09 2.73 -3.22
C TRP A 93 17.69 2.64 -3.87
N PRO A 94 16.79 3.63 -3.77
CA PRO A 94 15.52 3.60 -4.51
C PRO A 94 15.72 3.47 -6.03
N LEU A 95 16.73 4.15 -6.59
CA LEU A 95 17.06 4.07 -8.00
C LEU A 95 17.57 2.67 -8.37
N MET A 96 18.47 2.11 -7.56
CA MET A 96 18.99 0.75 -7.77
C MET A 96 17.88 -0.32 -7.62
N LEU A 97 16.97 -0.14 -6.68
CA LEU A 97 15.82 -1.03 -6.49
C LEU A 97 14.86 -0.96 -7.70
N GLY A 98 14.51 0.23 -8.15
CA GLY A 98 13.67 0.42 -9.34
C GLY A 98 14.34 -0.14 -10.61
N GLY A 99 15.62 0.14 -10.79
CA GLY A 99 16.40 -0.35 -11.93
C GLY A 99 16.54 -1.88 -11.93
N SER A 100 16.81 -2.49 -10.78
CA SER A 100 16.89 -3.95 -10.65
C SER A 100 15.53 -4.62 -10.89
N ALA A 101 14.44 -4.07 -10.36
CA ALA A 101 13.09 -4.54 -10.67
C ALA A 101 12.79 -4.45 -12.18
N ALA A 102 13.15 -3.34 -12.83
CA ALA A 102 12.99 -3.19 -14.28
C ALA A 102 13.76 -4.26 -15.06
N VAL A 103 15.00 -4.57 -14.68
CA VAL A 103 15.80 -5.64 -15.29
C VAL A 103 15.14 -7.01 -15.11
N VAL A 104 14.57 -7.30 -13.92
CA VAL A 104 13.84 -8.55 -13.67
C VAL A 104 12.69 -8.71 -14.67
N PHE A 105 11.85 -7.68 -14.82
CA PHE A 105 10.71 -7.71 -15.74
C PHE A 105 11.13 -7.72 -17.22
N LEU A 106 12.19 -7.01 -17.60
CA LEU A 106 12.75 -7.08 -18.95
C LEU A 106 13.26 -8.50 -19.28
N GLY A 107 13.87 -9.18 -18.31
CA GLY A 107 14.27 -10.58 -18.47
C GLY A 107 13.09 -11.52 -18.67
N LEU A 108 11.96 -11.30 -17.97
CA LEU A 108 10.77 -12.14 -18.11
C LEU A 108 10.15 -12.01 -19.51
N ALA A 109 10.21 -10.82 -20.10
CA ALA A 109 9.70 -10.57 -21.45
C ALA A 109 10.63 -11.07 -22.56
N GLY A 110 11.95 -10.98 -22.36
CA GLY A 110 12.96 -11.32 -23.37
C GLY A 110 13.64 -12.66 -23.09
N ASN A 111 14.64 -12.64 -22.21
CA ASN A 111 15.43 -13.82 -21.86
C ASN A 111 15.44 -14.02 -20.35
N PHE A 112 14.87 -15.14 -19.91
CA PHE A 112 14.70 -15.50 -18.50
C PHE A 112 16.00 -15.48 -17.68
N TRP A 113 17.15 -15.75 -18.30
CA TRP A 113 18.45 -15.68 -17.62
C TRP A 113 18.76 -14.28 -17.06
N LEU A 114 18.29 -13.23 -17.75
CA LEU A 114 18.45 -11.86 -17.29
C LEU A 114 17.63 -11.59 -16.03
N SER A 115 16.48 -12.25 -15.84
CA SER A 115 15.68 -12.12 -14.63
C SER A 115 16.41 -12.66 -13.41
N ILE A 116 17.11 -13.80 -13.54
CA ILE A 116 17.89 -14.37 -12.43
C ILE A 116 18.96 -13.39 -11.97
N ILE A 117 19.68 -12.77 -12.92
CA ILE A 117 20.69 -11.75 -12.63
C ILE A 117 20.02 -10.51 -11.99
N GLY A 118 18.89 -10.06 -12.53
CA GLY A 118 18.12 -8.94 -11.98
C GLY A 118 17.68 -9.18 -10.53
N VAL A 119 17.28 -10.41 -10.17
CA VAL A 119 16.89 -10.77 -8.80
C VAL A 119 18.06 -10.63 -7.84
N VAL A 120 19.28 -11.01 -8.25
CA VAL A 120 20.47 -10.81 -7.41
C VAL A 120 20.67 -9.32 -7.11
N PHE A 121 20.59 -8.45 -8.12
CA PHE A 121 20.68 -7.00 -7.91
C PHE A 121 19.53 -6.44 -7.08
N LEU A 122 18.31 -6.98 -7.24
CA LEU A 122 17.14 -6.58 -6.48
C LEU A 122 17.32 -6.89 -4.99
N VAL A 123 17.75 -8.11 -4.66
CA VAL A 123 18.03 -8.50 -3.26
C VAL A 123 19.11 -7.61 -2.65
N VAL A 124 20.22 -7.38 -3.38
CA VAL A 124 21.28 -6.48 -2.91
C VAL A 124 20.76 -5.06 -2.70
N SER A 125 19.88 -4.57 -3.58
CA SER A 125 19.29 -3.23 -3.47
C SER A 125 18.35 -3.11 -2.28
N VAL A 126 17.53 -4.13 -2.01
CA VAL A 126 16.65 -4.19 -0.82
C VAL A 126 17.50 -4.16 0.45
N VAL A 127 18.47 -5.07 0.57
CA VAL A 127 19.37 -5.14 1.72
C VAL A 127 20.13 -3.83 1.90
N GLY A 128 20.63 -3.26 0.80
CA GLY A 128 21.32 -1.98 0.79
C GLY A 128 20.46 -0.85 1.35
N TRP A 129 19.21 -0.74 0.89
CA TRP A 129 18.28 0.29 1.33
C TRP A 129 17.85 0.12 2.78
N THR A 130 17.53 -1.12 3.19
CA THR A 130 17.09 -1.41 4.57
C THR A 130 18.18 -1.10 5.59
N TYR A 131 19.44 -1.40 5.27
CA TYR A 131 20.56 -1.21 6.21
C TYR A 131 21.33 0.09 6.02
N GLU A 132 20.92 0.98 5.11
CA GLU A 132 21.67 2.21 4.77
C GLU A 132 22.07 3.03 6.00
N TYR A 133 21.11 3.27 6.90
CA TYR A 133 21.32 4.09 8.11
C TYR A 133 21.76 3.29 9.35
N TYR A 134 21.96 1.98 9.21
CA TYR A 134 22.38 1.08 10.29
C TYR A 134 23.85 0.62 10.14
N ARG A 135 24.57 1.07 9.11
CA ARG A 135 26.00 0.74 8.93
C ARG A 135 26.86 1.58 9.87
N GLY A 136 27.63 0.92 10.75
CA GLY A 136 28.55 1.59 11.68
C GLY A 136 27.88 2.24 12.90
N ASN A 137 26.55 2.26 12.95
CA ASN A 137 25.76 2.59 14.13
C ASN A 137 25.22 1.27 14.69
N PHE A 138 25.27 1.06 16.01
CA PHE A 138 24.77 -0.13 16.71
C PHE A 138 25.66 -1.40 16.72
N GLY A 139 26.89 -1.34 16.22
CA GLY A 139 27.88 -2.42 16.37
C GLY A 139 29.31 -1.90 16.35
N ARG A 140 30.01 -2.07 17.47
CA ARG A 140 31.48 -2.10 17.55
C ARG A 140 31.92 -3.52 17.82
#